data_AF-A0A0F3IQ11-F1
#
_entry.id   AF-A0A0F3IQ11-F1
#
_cell.length_a   1.000
_cell.length_b   1.000
_cell.length_c   1.000
_cell.angle_alpha   90.00
_cell.angle_beta   90.00
_cell.angle_gamma   90.00
#
_symmetry.space_group_name_H-M   'P 1'
#
loop_
_entity.id
_entity.type
_entity.pdbx_description
1 polymer ?
#
loop_
_entity_poly.entity_id
_entity_poly.type
_entity_poly.pdbx_seq_one_letter_code
_entity_poly.pdbx_strand_id
1 'polypeptide(L)'
;MGHPTSGTPMPQLNPGVFSMQLFWLAITFGLLLVLMAKVALPRLSRILDARSSRIDGDIAAAKAARASAEELQAAVQKQLTDAKASAAATLKAVQESVSTEAKQRESELVQKLTAETASAEARINAAKSAALANVRSVAAEVAQAAASKLLNVSVSEADAQAAVAATAQGGRA
;
A
#
# COMPACT_ATOMS: atom_id res chain seq x y z
N MET A 1 90.64 21.00 -86.71
CA MET A 1 90.62 19.54 -86.94
C MET A 1 90.60 18.84 -85.58
N GLY A 2 89.76 17.82 -85.42
CA GLY A 2 89.13 17.36 -84.17
C GLY A 2 90.02 17.04 -82.95
N HIS A 3 89.51 17.42 -81.77
CA HIS A 3 89.94 16.87 -80.47
C HIS A 3 88.95 15.78 -80.01
N PRO A 4 89.45 14.61 -79.57
CA PRO A 4 88.61 13.47 -79.21
C PRO A 4 87.87 13.67 -77.89
N THR A 5 86.56 13.45 -77.95
CA THR A 5 85.64 13.30 -76.82
C THR A 5 86.05 12.11 -75.95
N SER A 6 86.74 12.38 -74.84
CA SER A 6 86.86 11.45 -73.71
C SER A 6 86.01 11.95 -72.56
N GLY A 7 84.70 11.68 -72.65
CA GLY A 7 83.82 11.83 -71.50
C GLY A 7 84.14 10.74 -70.48
N THR A 8 84.99 11.03 -69.50
CA THR A 8 85.15 10.18 -68.31
C THR A 8 83.75 9.96 -67.72
N PRO A 9 83.27 8.71 -67.61
CA PRO A 9 81.98 8.45 -66.97
C PRO A 9 82.06 9.03 -65.56
N MET A 10 81.08 9.86 -65.19
CA MET A 10 81.03 10.43 -63.86
C MET A 10 81.21 9.30 -62.82
N PRO A 11 82.25 9.32 -61.96
CA PRO A 11 82.61 8.19 -61.10
C PRO A 11 81.50 7.79 -60.11
N GLN A 12 80.54 8.69 -59.90
CA GLN A 12 79.30 8.52 -59.14
C GLN A 12 78.25 7.60 -59.78
N LEU A 13 78.39 7.23 -61.06
CA LEU A 13 77.53 6.26 -61.75
C LEU A 13 78.29 4.99 -62.17
N ASN A 14 79.33 4.61 -61.42
CA ASN A 14 80.07 3.37 -61.68
C ASN A 14 79.27 2.14 -61.16
N PRO A 15 78.81 1.22 -62.03
CA PRO A 15 77.99 0.07 -61.62
C PRO A 15 78.65 -0.88 -60.63
N GLY A 16 79.99 -0.91 -60.58
CA GLY A 16 80.74 -1.82 -59.71
C GLY A 16 80.60 -1.53 -58.21
N VAL A 17 80.36 -0.28 -57.81
CA VAL A 17 80.15 0.07 -56.39
C VAL A 17 78.68 -0.11 -55.95
N PHE A 18 77.73 -0.14 -56.90
CA PHE A 18 76.32 -0.34 -56.59
C PHE A 18 76.04 -1.74 -56.02
N SER A 19 76.74 -2.78 -56.49
CA SER A 19 76.56 -4.15 -55.99
C SER A 19 76.87 -4.28 -54.49
N MET A 20 77.98 -3.66 -54.04
CA MET A 20 78.35 -3.68 -52.61
C MET A 20 77.39 -2.86 -51.75
N GLN A 21 76.94 -1.70 -52.25
CA GLN A 21 75.95 -0.87 -51.57
C GLN A 21 74.59 -1.59 -51.45
N LEU A 22 74.15 -2.26 -52.52
CA LEU A 22 72.92 -3.07 -52.54
C LEU A 22 72.99 -4.24 -51.56
N PHE A 23 74.16 -4.89 -51.43
CA PHE A 23 74.35 -5.97 -50.46
C PHE A 23 74.19 -5.48 -49.01
N TRP A 24 74.87 -4.39 -48.63
CA TRP A 24 74.71 -3.80 -47.29
C TRP A 24 73.32 -3.21 -47.06
N LEU A 25 72.71 -2.62 -48.09
CA LEU A 25 71.32 -2.16 -48.03
C LEU A 25 70.38 -3.34 -47.73
N ALA A 26 70.53 -4.47 -48.44
CA ALA A 26 69.71 -5.65 -48.20
C ALA A 26 69.90 -6.21 -46.79
N ILE A 27 71.13 -6.24 -46.27
CA ILE A 27 71.42 -6.68 -44.90
C ILE A 27 70.77 -5.75 -43.86
N THR A 28 71.03 -4.44 -43.96
CA THR A 28 70.51 -3.45 -42.99
C THR A 28 68.99 -3.32 -43.06
N PHE A 29 68.43 -3.33 -44.27
CA PHE A 29 66.98 -3.33 -44.49
C PHE A 29 66.33 -4.62 -44.01
N GLY A 30 66.95 -5.78 -44.27
CA GLY A 30 66.49 -7.08 -43.76
C GLY A 30 66.50 -7.12 -42.22
N LEU A 31 67.58 -6.65 -41.59
CA LEU A 31 67.68 -6.54 -40.13
C LEU A 31 66.58 -5.62 -39.57
N LEU A 32 66.36 -4.46 -40.20
CA LEU A 32 65.29 -3.53 -39.82
C LEU A 32 63.90 -4.18 -39.96
N LEU A 33 63.65 -4.90 -41.06
CA LEU A 33 62.39 -5.61 -41.29
C LEU A 33 62.15 -6.68 -40.23
N VAL A 34 63.16 -7.47 -39.89
CA VAL A 34 63.06 -8.48 -38.83
C VAL A 34 62.79 -7.83 -37.47
N LEU A 35 63.46 -6.71 -37.17
CA LEU A 35 63.25 -5.98 -35.93
C LEU A 35 61.84 -5.37 -35.87
N MET A 36 61.35 -4.81 -36.98
CA MET A 36 59.98 -4.30 -37.11
C MET A 36 58.94 -5.41 -36.95
N ALA A 37 59.16 -6.56 -37.61
CA ALA A 37 58.29 -7.73 -37.53
C ALA A 37 58.25 -8.32 -36.11
N LYS A 38 59.39 -8.39 -35.40
CA LYS A 38 59.45 -8.95 -34.05
C LYS A 38 59.06 -7.96 -32.94
N VAL A 39 59.08 -6.64 -33.18
CA VAL A 39 58.85 -5.64 -32.12
C VAL A 39 57.61 -4.78 -32.40
N ALA A 40 57.50 -4.18 -33.58
CA ALA A 40 56.42 -3.23 -33.85
C ALA A 40 55.07 -3.93 -34.08
N LEU A 41 55.05 -4.99 -34.89
CA LEU A 41 53.83 -5.79 -35.14
C LEU A 41 53.22 -6.35 -33.84
N PRO A 42 53.96 -7.05 -32.97
CA PRO A 42 53.38 -7.58 -31.74
C PRO A 42 52.96 -6.48 -30.76
N ARG A 43 53.63 -5.32 -30.73
CA ARG A 43 53.18 -4.17 -29.92
C ARG A 43 51.84 -3.62 -30.41
N LEU A 44 51.66 -3.52 -31.72
CA LEU A 44 50.40 -3.04 -32.31
C LEU A 44 49.26 -4.04 -32.08
N SER A 45 49.52 -5.35 -32.26
CA SER A 45 48.55 -6.41 -31.95
C SER A 45 48.08 -6.31 -30.51
N ARG A 46 49.01 -6.22 -29.54
CA ARG A 46 48.65 -6.11 -28.11
C ARG A 46 47.74 -4.93 -27.80
N ILE A 47 47.95 -3.78 -28.44
CA ILE A 47 47.11 -2.59 -28.23
C ILE A 47 45.70 -2.84 -28.79
N LEU A 48 45.62 -3.44 -29.97
CA LEU A 48 44.34 -3.74 -30.61
C LEU A 48 43.56 -4.79 -29.81
N ASP A 49 44.24 -5.84 -29.36
CA ASP A 49 43.68 -6.90 -28.52
C ASP A 49 43.22 -6.35 -27.17
N ALA A 50 44.01 -5.49 -26.53
CA ALA A 50 43.64 -4.84 -25.28
C ALA A 50 42.41 -3.94 -25.43
N ARG A 51 42.30 -3.20 -26.55
CA ARG A 51 41.11 -2.39 -26.84
C ARG A 51 39.89 -3.26 -27.09
N SER A 52 40.02 -4.32 -27.91
CA SER A 52 38.92 -5.25 -28.17
C SER A 52 38.43 -5.88 -26.87
N SER A 53 39.35 -6.43 -26.07
CA SER A 53 39.03 -7.03 -24.78
C SER A 53 38.35 -6.05 -23.82
N ARG A 54 38.78 -4.79 -23.79
CA ARG A 54 38.14 -3.75 -22.99
C ARG A 54 36.73 -3.43 -23.48
N ILE A 55 36.53 -3.32 -24.79
CA ILE A 55 35.20 -3.07 -25.39
C ILE A 55 34.26 -4.23 -25.10
N ASP A 56 34.73 -5.47 -25.30
CA ASP A 56 33.94 -6.67 -25.02
C ASP A 56 33.58 -6.78 -23.54
N GLY A 57 34.53 -6.43 -22.65
CA GLY A 57 34.32 -6.34 -21.22
C GLY A 57 33.28 -5.28 -20.85
N ASP A 58 33.39 -4.07 -21.41
CA ASP A 58 32.45 -2.97 -21.18
C ASP A 58 31.04 -3.34 -21.67
N ILE A 59 30.92 -3.99 -22.83
CA ILE A 59 29.65 -4.49 -23.37
C ILE A 59 29.05 -5.58 -22.48
N ALA A 60 29.87 -6.53 -22.01
CA ALA A 60 29.42 -7.59 -21.12
C ALA A 60 28.92 -7.03 -19.78
N ALA A 61 29.66 -6.08 -19.21
CA ALA A 61 29.27 -5.39 -17.98
C ALA A 61 27.97 -4.60 -18.17
N ALA A 62 27.82 -3.87 -19.30
CA ALA A 62 26.60 -3.15 -19.62
C ALA A 62 25.40 -4.08 -19.79
N LYS A 63 25.57 -5.23 -20.45
CA LYS A 63 24.51 -6.25 -20.59
C LYS A 63 24.12 -6.84 -19.23
N ALA A 64 25.09 -7.15 -18.37
CA ALA A 64 24.83 -7.67 -17.02
C ALA A 64 24.09 -6.64 -16.15
N ALA A 65 24.53 -5.36 -16.20
CA ALA A 65 23.86 -4.28 -15.50
C ALA A 65 22.42 -4.07 -15.99
N ARG A 66 22.20 -4.14 -17.31
CA ARG A 66 20.85 -4.06 -17.89
C ARG A 66 19.97 -5.23 -17.46
N ALA A 67 20.47 -6.46 -17.51
CA ALA A 67 19.73 -7.63 -17.07
C ALA A 67 19.35 -7.55 -15.58
N SER A 68 20.27 -7.12 -14.72
CA SER A 68 20.00 -6.90 -13.29
C SER A 68 18.98 -5.78 -13.06
N ALA A 69 19.03 -4.70 -13.83
CA ALA A 69 18.04 -3.63 -13.75
C ALA A 69 16.64 -4.09 -14.19
N GLU A 70 16.55 -4.88 -15.27
CA GLU A 70 15.29 -5.46 -15.75
C GLU A 70 14.70 -6.45 -14.71
N GLU A 71 15.54 -7.28 -14.08
CA GLU A 71 15.13 -8.17 -13.00
C GLU A 71 14.64 -7.40 -11.77
N LEU A 72 15.38 -6.37 -11.34
CA LEU A 72 15.00 -5.52 -10.21
C LEU A 72 13.69 -4.78 -10.49
N GLN A 73 13.52 -4.26 -11.71
CA GLN A 73 12.28 -3.60 -12.13
C GLN A 73 11.09 -4.58 -12.07
N ALA A 74 11.26 -5.81 -12.55
CA ALA A 74 10.23 -6.84 -12.48
C ALA A 74 9.89 -7.20 -11.02
N ALA A 75 10.90 -7.34 -10.15
CA ALA A 75 10.72 -7.62 -8.74
C ALA A 75 9.97 -6.50 -8.01
N VAL A 76 10.36 -5.23 -8.24
CA VAL A 76 9.68 -4.06 -7.66
C VAL A 76 8.24 -3.96 -8.15
N GLN A 77 8.00 -4.16 -9.45
CA GLN A 77 6.65 -4.12 -10.00
C GLN A 77 5.76 -5.21 -9.40
N LYS A 78 6.31 -6.41 -9.21
CA LYS A 78 5.62 -7.51 -8.53
C LYS A 78 5.30 -7.14 -7.08
N GLN A 79 6.30 -6.67 -6.31
CA GLN A 79 6.11 -6.26 -4.92
C GLN A 79 5.05 -5.15 -4.77
N LEU A 80 5.04 -4.16 -5.67
CA LEU A 80 4.02 -3.11 -5.66
C LEU A 80 2.62 -3.66 -5.96
N THR A 81 2.50 -4.63 -6.86
CA THR A 81 1.23 -5.25 -7.21
C THR A 81 0.71 -6.10 -6.05
N ASP A 82 1.58 -6.92 -5.44
CA ASP A 82 1.25 -7.76 -4.29
C ASP A 82 0.89 -6.90 -3.07
N ALA A 83 1.64 -5.82 -2.79
CA ALA A 83 1.34 -4.89 -1.71
C ALA A 83 -0.01 -4.18 -1.90
N LYS A 84 -0.32 -3.73 -3.12
CA LYS A 84 -1.63 -3.12 -3.44
C LYS A 84 -2.77 -4.12 -3.26
N ALA A 85 -2.58 -5.37 -3.72
CA ALA A 85 -3.57 -6.43 -3.56
C ALA A 85 -3.81 -6.77 -2.08
N SER A 86 -2.74 -6.91 -1.29
CA SER A 86 -2.82 -7.16 0.15
C SER A 86 -3.50 -6.02 0.91
N ALA A 87 -3.18 -4.76 0.57
CA ALA A 87 -3.82 -3.59 1.15
C ALA A 87 -5.33 -3.56 0.83
N ALA A 88 -5.71 -3.80 -0.43
CA ALA A 88 -7.10 -3.86 -0.84
C ALA A 88 -7.87 -5.00 -0.14
N ALA A 89 -7.26 -6.18 0.00
CA ALA A 89 -7.84 -7.31 0.72
C ALA A 89 -8.04 -6.98 2.21
N THR A 90 -7.05 -6.35 2.85
CA THR A 90 -7.11 -5.93 4.25
C THR A 90 -8.21 -4.89 4.46
N LEU A 91 -8.30 -3.87 3.60
CA LEU A 91 -9.35 -2.85 3.67
C LEU A 91 -10.74 -3.47 3.54
N LYS A 92 -10.92 -4.42 2.61
CA LYS A 92 -12.19 -5.12 2.44
C LYS A 92 -12.56 -5.93 3.69
N ALA A 93 -11.60 -6.68 4.25
CA ALA A 93 -11.81 -7.46 5.46
C ALA A 93 -12.17 -6.58 6.67
N VAL A 94 -11.49 -5.44 6.83
CA VAL A 94 -11.79 -4.46 7.88
C VAL A 94 -13.19 -3.89 7.69
N GLN A 95 -13.55 -3.50 6.47
CA GLN A 95 -14.88 -2.93 6.20
C GLN A 95 -16.01 -3.92 6.50
N GLU A 96 -15.81 -5.20 6.14
CA GLU A 96 -16.76 -6.27 6.42
C GLU A 96 -16.87 -6.56 7.93
N SER A 97 -15.74 -6.60 8.62
CA SER A 97 -15.69 -6.76 10.09
C SER A 97 -16.40 -5.60 10.79
N VAL A 98 -16.10 -4.35 10.42
CA VAL A 98 -16.72 -3.15 11.01
C VAL A 98 -18.21 -3.12 10.72
N SER A 99 -18.66 -3.47 9.51
CA SER A 99 -20.08 -3.54 9.20
C SER A 99 -20.80 -4.60 10.03
N THR A 100 -20.17 -5.76 10.22
CA THR A 100 -20.73 -6.85 11.03
C THR A 100 -20.82 -6.45 12.50
N GLU A 101 -19.75 -5.86 13.05
CA GLU A 101 -19.71 -5.39 14.43
C GLU A 101 -20.72 -4.26 14.66
N ALA A 102 -20.87 -3.33 13.71
CA ALA A 102 -21.85 -2.26 13.79
C ALA A 102 -23.28 -2.82 13.85
N LYS A 103 -23.61 -3.80 13.00
CA LYS A 103 -24.94 -4.48 13.03
C LYS A 103 -25.17 -5.22 14.33
N GLN A 104 -24.15 -5.88 14.88
CA GLN A 104 -24.26 -6.56 16.17
C GLN A 104 -24.53 -5.56 17.30
N ARG A 105 -23.74 -4.49 17.39
CA ARG A 105 -23.94 -3.43 18.39
C ARG A 105 -25.30 -2.76 18.24
N GLU A 106 -25.76 -2.50 17.02
CA GLU A 106 -27.09 -1.95 16.76
C GLU A 106 -28.18 -2.90 17.26
N SER A 107 -28.09 -4.19 16.96
CA SER A 107 -29.04 -5.19 17.46
C SER A 107 -29.05 -5.28 18.99
N GLU A 108 -27.88 -5.29 19.63
CA GLU A 108 -27.78 -5.28 21.09
C GLU A 108 -28.37 -4.02 21.71
N LEU A 109 -28.12 -2.85 21.11
CA LEU A 109 -28.66 -1.58 21.57
C LEU A 109 -30.18 -1.55 21.45
N VAL A 110 -30.73 -2.01 20.32
CA VAL A 110 -32.17 -2.13 20.12
C VAL A 110 -32.78 -3.04 21.17
N GLN A 111 -32.20 -4.22 21.42
CA GLN A 111 -32.70 -5.14 22.46
C GLN A 111 -32.69 -4.50 23.85
N LYS A 112 -31.60 -3.82 24.22
CA LYS A 112 -31.50 -3.11 25.50
C LYS A 112 -32.56 -2.01 25.61
N LEU A 113 -32.71 -1.18 24.59
CA LEU A 113 -33.69 -0.10 24.58
C LEU A 113 -35.13 -0.62 24.64
N THR A 114 -35.44 -1.71 23.93
CA THR A 114 -36.76 -2.34 24.00
C THR A 114 -37.04 -2.88 25.40
N ALA A 115 -36.07 -3.55 26.04
CA ALA A 115 -36.22 -4.06 27.41
C ALA A 115 -36.40 -2.92 28.43
N GLU A 116 -35.62 -1.84 28.29
CA GLU A 116 -35.70 -0.67 29.17
C GLU A 116 -37.03 0.08 29.00
N THR A 117 -37.50 0.21 27.75
CA THR A 117 -38.81 0.81 27.44
C THR A 117 -39.94 -0.01 28.05
N ALA A 118 -39.94 -1.34 27.86
CA ALA A 118 -40.94 -2.22 28.45
C ALA A 118 -40.95 -2.15 29.98
N SER A 119 -39.76 -2.07 30.61
CA SER A 119 -39.63 -1.89 32.07
C SER A 119 -40.17 -0.53 32.52
N ALA A 120 -39.88 0.55 31.78
CA ALA A 120 -40.42 1.88 32.06
C ALA A 120 -41.94 1.92 31.94
N GLU A 121 -42.50 1.33 30.88
CA GLU A 121 -43.96 1.22 30.69
C GLU A 121 -44.63 0.43 31.82
N ALA A 122 -44.03 -0.69 32.26
CA ALA A 122 -44.53 -1.46 33.39
C ALA A 122 -44.52 -0.63 34.68
N ARG A 123 -43.45 0.12 34.95
CA ARG A 123 -43.36 1.03 36.12
C ARG A 123 -44.40 2.15 36.06
N ILE A 124 -44.60 2.75 34.89
CA ILE A 124 -45.63 3.80 34.68
C ILE A 124 -47.02 3.22 34.95
N ASN A 125 -47.33 2.04 34.43
CA ASN A 125 -48.63 1.39 34.64
C ASN A 125 -48.87 1.01 36.10
N ALA A 126 -47.84 0.53 36.79
CA ALA A 126 -47.90 0.25 38.23
C ALA A 126 -48.13 1.53 39.05
N ALA A 127 -47.36 2.59 38.77
CA ALA A 127 -47.51 3.89 39.43
C ALA A 127 -48.89 4.51 39.18
N LYS A 128 -49.41 4.41 37.95
CA LYS A 128 -50.76 4.85 37.60
C LYS A 128 -51.83 4.09 38.38
N SER A 129 -51.70 2.76 38.47
CA SER A 129 -52.64 1.93 39.21
C SER A 129 -52.63 2.26 40.71
N ALA A 130 -51.44 2.44 41.29
CA ALA A 130 -51.27 2.87 42.68
C ALA A 130 -51.85 4.26 42.94
N ALA A 131 -51.60 5.23 42.06
CA ALA A 131 -52.15 6.58 42.18
C ALA A 131 -53.69 6.57 42.10
N LEU A 132 -54.28 5.81 41.18
CA LEU A 132 -55.73 5.66 41.08
C LEU A 132 -56.33 4.99 42.32
N ALA A 133 -55.64 4.00 42.91
CA ALA A 133 -56.07 3.37 44.16
C ALA A 133 -56.04 4.38 45.32
N ASN A 134 -54.96 5.16 45.46
CA ASN A 134 -54.84 6.20 46.48
C ASN A 134 -55.92 7.27 46.34
N VAL A 135 -56.22 7.74 45.12
CA VAL A 135 -57.31 8.70 44.88
C VAL A 135 -58.66 8.14 45.33
N ARG A 136 -58.94 6.85 45.07
CA ARG A 136 -60.18 6.22 45.54
C ARG A 136 -60.24 6.14 47.07
N SER A 137 -59.13 5.79 47.73
CA SER A 137 -59.06 5.76 49.21
C SER A 137 -59.35 7.14 49.80
N VAL A 138 -58.63 8.17 49.32
CA VAL A 138 -58.81 9.56 49.80
C VAL A 138 -60.23 10.05 49.52
N ALA A 139 -60.81 9.73 48.35
CA ALA A 139 -62.19 10.08 48.05
C ALA A 139 -63.20 9.40 48.99
N ALA A 140 -62.97 8.13 49.36
CA ALA A 140 -63.81 7.41 50.33
C ALA A 140 -63.69 8.02 51.73
N GLU A 141 -62.48 8.33 52.19
CA GLU A 141 -62.22 9.01 53.46
C GLU A 141 -62.91 10.38 53.53
N VAL A 142 -62.79 11.18 52.46
CA VAL A 142 -63.43 12.50 52.36
C VAL A 142 -64.96 12.37 52.34
N ALA A 143 -65.50 11.41 51.59
CA ALA A 143 -66.95 11.15 51.54
C ALA A 143 -67.50 10.70 52.90
N GLN A 144 -66.78 9.82 53.61
CA GLN A 144 -67.13 9.37 54.95
C GLN A 144 -67.09 10.53 55.95
N ALA A 145 -66.04 11.36 55.92
CA ALA A 145 -65.93 12.55 56.75
C ALA A 145 -67.06 13.55 56.48
N ALA A 146 -67.41 13.79 55.21
CA ALA A 146 -68.53 14.66 54.83
C ALA A 146 -69.88 14.10 55.31
N ALA A 147 -70.14 12.80 55.14
CA ALA A 147 -71.37 12.14 55.60
C ALA A 147 -71.51 12.22 57.13
N SER A 148 -70.43 11.98 57.87
CA SER A 148 -70.42 12.08 59.34
C SER A 148 -70.74 13.50 59.83
N LYS A 149 -70.20 14.55 59.18
CA LYS A 149 -70.44 15.94 59.55
C LYS A 149 -71.82 16.47 59.17
N LEU A 150 -72.38 16.04 58.04
CA LEU A 150 -73.63 16.59 57.50
C LEU A 150 -74.87 15.81 57.97
N LEU A 151 -74.77 14.49 58.07
CA LEU A 151 -75.90 13.60 58.36
C LEU A 151 -75.87 13.07 59.80
N ASN A 152 -74.75 13.26 60.53
CA ASN A 152 -74.53 12.75 61.88
C ASN A 152 -74.67 11.21 61.99
N VAL A 153 -74.43 10.51 60.87
CA VAL A 153 -74.47 9.04 60.74
C VAL A 153 -73.04 8.51 60.57
N SER A 154 -72.70 7.44 61.29
CA SER A 154 -71.42 6.73 61.13
C SER A 154 -71.52 5.75 59.96
N VAL A 155 -70.88 6.07 58.83
CA VAL A 155 -70.75 5.16 57.68
C VAL A 155 -69.49 4.33 57.86
N SER A 156 -69.57 3.01 57.60
CA SER A 156 -68.38 2.14 57.67
C SER A 156 -67.43 2.42 56.50
N GLU A 157 -66.13 2.19 56.70
CA GLU A 157 -65.12 2.38 55.66
C GLU A 157 -65.39 1.50 54.43
N ALA A 158 -65.89 0.27 54.65
CA ALA A 158 -66.26 -0.66 53.60
C ALA A 158 -67.43 -0.14 52.74
N ASP A 159 -68.45 0.46 53.37
CA ASP A 159 -69.60 1.02 52.66
C ASP A 159 -69.24 2.30 51.88
N ALA A 160 -68.36 3.13 52.44
CA ALA A 160 -67.85 4.33 51.76
C ALA A 160 -67.02 3.97 50.51
N GLN A 161 -66.14 2.98 50.62
CA GLN A 161 -65.37 2.47 49.48
C GLN A 161 -66.28 1.85 48.41
N ALA A 162 -67.31 1.08 48.80
CA ALA A 162 -68.26 0.49 47.88
C ALA A 162 -69.08 1.56 47.11
N ALA A 163 -69.51 2.63 47.79
CA ALA A 163 -70.24 3.74 47.15
C ALA A 163 -69.37 4.54 46.16
N VAL A 164 -68.11 4.80 46.50
CA VAL A 164 -67.15 5.46 45.58
C VAL A 164 -66.83 4.55 44.39
N ALA A 165 -66.70 3.24 44.60
CA ALA A 165 -66.49 2.28 43.51
C ALA A 165 -67.69 2.20 42.55
N ALA A 166 -68.92 2.19 43.08
CA ALA A 166 -70.15 2.14 42.29
C ALA A 166 -70.33 3.40 41.42
N THR A 167 -70.06 4.59 41.98
CA THR A 167 -70.15 5.87 41.25
C THR A 167 -69.04 6.03 40.20
N ALA A 168 -67.82 5.56 40.49
CA ALA A 168 -66.71 5.58 39.54
C ALA A 168 -66.88 4.65 38.32
N GLN A 169 -67.71 3.59 38.44
CA GLN A 169 -68.04 2.68 37.34
C GLN A 169 -69.22 3.18 36.49
N GLY A 170 -70.20 3.86 37.10
CA GLY A 170 -71.36 4.43 36.40
C GLY A 170 -71.04 5.60 35.46
N GLY A 171 -69.92 6.30 35.65
CA GLY A 171 -69.49 7.41 34.78
C GLY A 171 -68.69 7.01 33.53
N ARG A 172 -68.54 5.71 33.24
CA ARG A 172 -67.81 5.20 32.05
C ARG A 172 -68.75 4.72 30.92
N ALA A 173 -70.04 5.03 30.99
CA ALA A 173 -71.01 4.86 29.90
C ALA A 173 -71.08 6.12 29.02
#